data_AF-A0A0C2XJU1-F1
#
_entry.id   AF-A0A0C2XJU1-F1
#
_cell.length_a   1.000
_cell.length_b   1.000
_cell.length_c   1.000
_cell.angle_alpha   90.00
_cell.angle_beta   90.00
_cell.angle_gamma   90.00
#
_symmetry.space_group_name_H-M   'P 1'
#
loop_
_entity.id
_entity.type
_entity.pdbx_description
1 polymer ?
#
loop_
_entity_poly.entity_id
_entity_poly.type
_entity_poly.pdbx_seq_one_letter_code
_entity_poly.pdbx_strand_id
1 'polypeptide(L)'
;MKVYVSQTKEGAAMGAGILAKYAWWKARRDDPSSALEDMMEPQVTGLQCVAVPKEEHRQVYEELVGIYSSCEDHVVNNVTRVCI
;
A
#
# COMPACT_ATOMS: atom_id res chain seq x y z
N MET A 1 -2.10 2.23 -12.28
CA MET A 1 -2.12 2.85 -10.95
C MET A 1 -0.85 3.68 -10.74
N LYS A 2 -0.93 4.89 -10.13
CA LYS A 2 0.27 5.69 -9.77
C LYS A 2 1.03 5.00 -8.64
N VAL A 3 2.37 5.05 -8.69
CA VAL A 3 3.24 4.43 -7.68
C VAL A 3 3.86 5.50 -6.81
N TYR A 4 3.68 5.34 -5.50
CA TYR A 4 4.20 6.24 -4.48
C TYR A 4 5.20 5.48 -3.61
N VAL A 5 6.31 6.13 -3.26
CA VAL A 5 7.32 5.59 -2.34
C VAL A 5 7.35 6.47 -1.10
N SER A 6 7.31 5.84 0.07
CA SER A 6 7.53 6.54 1.34
C SER A 6 9.01 6.90 1.48
N GLN A 7 9.27 8.10 1.98
CA GLN A 7 10.63 8.53 2.35
C GLN A 7 11.25 7.71 3.47
N THR A 8 10.45 6.94 4.22
CA THR A 8 10.91 6.11 5.33
C THR A 8 10.65 4.63 5.05
N LYS A 9 11.61 3.77 5.45
CA LYS A 9 11.44 2.31 5.43
C LYS A 9 10.77 1.78 6.70
N GLU A 10 10.65 2.62 7.72
CA GLU A 10 10.10 2.29 9.04
C GLU A 10 8.61 2.64 9.13
N GLY A 11 7.81 2.05 8.22
CA GLY A 11 6.39 2.35 8.12
C GLY A 11 5.61 2.02 9.38
N ALA A 12 5.96 0.91 10.06
CA ALA A 12 5.30 0.49 11.29
C ALA A 12 5.57 1.46 12.46
N ALA A 13 6.84 1.86 12.65
CA ALA A 13 7.21 2.81 13.70
C ALA A 13 6.62 4.21 13.44
N MET A 14 6.64 4.66 12.18
CA MET A 14 6.04 5.94 11.79
C MET A 14 4.52 5.93 12.00
N GLY A 15 3.83 4.84 11.62
CA GLY A 15 2.40 4.66 11.88
C GLY A 15 2.06 4.64 13.36
N ALA A 16 2.85 3.95 14.19
CA ALA A 16 2.66 3.92 15.64
C ALA A 16 2.85 5.32 16.28
N GLY A 17 3.83 6.08 15.82
CA GLY A 17 4.04 7.47 16.25
C GLY A 17 2.86 8.38 15.89
N ILE A 18 2.29 8.24 14.68
CA ILE A 18 1.09 8.98 14.26
C ILE A 18 -0.11 8.61 15.14
N LEU A 19 -0.32 7.32 15.43
CA LEU A 19 -1.42 6.86 16.28
C LEU A 19 -1.28 7.38 17.72
N ALA A 20 -0.07 7.36 18.28
CA ALA A 20 0.18 7.92 19.61
C ALA A 20 -0.09 9.43 19.65
N LYS A 21 0.34 10.17 18.62
CA LYS A 21 0.03 11.61 18.47
C LYS A 21 -1.47 11.86 18.36
N TYR A 22 -2.19 11.04 17.57
CA TYR A 22 -3.63 11.12 17.40
C TYR A 22 -4.37 10.86 18.70
N ALA A 23 -4.00 9.83 19.45
CA ALA A 23 -4.61 9.52 20.74
C ALA A 23 -4.45 10.70 21.74
N TRP A 24 -3.26 11.29 21.82
CA TRP A 24 -2.98 12.46 22.67
C TRP A 24 -3.76 13.70 22.24
N TRP A 25 -3.88 13.93 20.93
CA TRP A 25 -4.59 15.08 20.36
C TRP A 25 -6.10 14.95 20.51
N LYS A 26 -6.65 13.74 20.30
CA LYS A 26 -8.08 13.44 20.43
C LYS A 26 -8.54 13.59 21.87
N ALA A 27 -7.75 13.15 22.84
CA ALA A 27 -8.04 13.32 24.26
C ALA A 27 -8.12 14.79 24.72
N ARG A 28 -7.59 15.74 23.94
CA ARG A 28 -7.65 17.17 24.21
C ARG A 28 -8.76 17.90 23.46
N ARG A 29 -9.52 17.22 22.60
CA ARG A 29 -10.65 17.78 21.87
C ARG A 29 -11.95 17.27 22.48
N ASP A 30 -12.91 18.17 22.64
CA ASP A 30 -14.27 17.83 23.09
C ASP A 30 -15.14 17.20 21.99
N ASP A 31 -14.60 17.05 20.78
CA ASP A 31 -15.31 16.49 19.63
C ASP A 31 -14.90 15.03 19.35
N PRO A 32 -15.77 14.06 19.67
CA PRO A 32 -15.52 12.64 19.42
C PRO A 32 -15.53 12.28 17.92
N SER A 33 -16.10 13.13 17.06
CA SER A 33 -16.17 12.92 15.61
C SER A 33 -14.88 13.30 14.87
N SER A 34 -13.91 13.91 15.57
CA SER A 34 -12.63 14.28 14.98
C SER A 34 -11.85 13.08 14.43
N ALA A 35 -11.56 13.14 13.13
CA ALA A 35 -10.91 12.09 12.36
C ALA A 35 -9.38 12.20 12.41
N LEU A 36 -8.68 11.15 12.00
CA LEU A 36 -7.22 11.14 11.99
C LEU A 36 -6.68 12.11 10.93
N GLU A 37 -7.41 12.21 9.82
CA GLU A 37 -7.20 13.12 8.69
C GLU A 37 -7.25 14.59 9.12
N ASP A 38 -8.07 14.94 10.11
CA ASP A 38 -8.17 16.30 10.65
C ASP A 38 -6.91 16.73 11.43
N MET A 39 -6.13 15.76 11.91
CA MET A 39 -4.84 15.99 12.57
C MET A 39 -3.68 15.92 11.57
N MET A 40 -3.81 15.12 10.51
CA MET A 40 -2.74 14.93 9.53
C MET A 40 -2.70 16.10 8.54
N GLU A 41 -1.64 16.90 8.61
CA GLU A 41 -1.29 17.75 7.47
C GLU A 41 -0.91 16.89 6.26
N PRO A 42 -1.18 17.34 5.02
CA PRO A 42 -0.93 16.56 3.80
C PRO A 42 0.54 16.14 3.60
N GLN A 43 1.47 16.67 4.41
CA GLN A 43 2.91 16.41 4.32
C GLN A 43 3.42 15.32 5.28
N VAL A 44 2.60 14.82 6.22
CA VAL A 44 3.05 13.90 7.28
C VAL A 44 3.52 12.54 6.74
N THR A 45 3.00 12.10 5.59
CA THR A 45 3.30 10.76 5.07
C THR A 45 4.55 10.70 4.18
N GLY A 46 5.10 11.86 3.78
CA GLY A 46 6.33 11.93 2.97
C GLY A 46 6.28 11.05 1.71
N LEU A 47 5.11 10.88 1.10
CA LEU A 47 4.94 10.02 -0.07
C LEU A 47 5.36 10.78 -1.32
N GLN A 48 6.37 10.27 -2.01
CA GLN A 48 6.81 10.80 -3.29
C GLN A 48 6.20 9.98 -4.42
N CYS A 49 5.51 10.64 -5.35
CA CYS A 49 5.08 10.00 -6.60
C CYS A 49 6.33 9.75 -7.45
N VAL A 50 6.65 8.47 -7.70
CA VAL A 50 7.84 8.09 -8.45
C VAL A 50 7.51 7.61 -9.86
N ALA A 51 6.29 7.12 -10.09
CA ALA A 51 5.88 6.66 -11.40
C ALA A 51 4.38 6.88 -11.65
N VAL A 52 4.08 7.24 -12.90
CA VAL A 52 2.73 7.34 -13.44
C VAL A 52 2.59 6.28 -14.54
N PRO A 53 1.45 5.58 -14.65
CA PRO A 53 1.23 4.60 -15.70
C PRO A 53 1.40 5.22 -17.08
N LYS A 54 2.10 4.50 -17.96
CA LYS A 54 2.09 4.76 -19.39
C LYS A 54 1.03 3.89 -20.02
N GLU A 55 0.04 4.51 -20.64
CA GLU A 55 -1.12 3.81 -21.22
C GLU A 55 -0.68 2.79 -22.29
N GLU A 56 0.34 3.13 -23.08
CA GLU A 56 0.95 2.28 -24.10
C GLU A 56 1.47 0.94 -23.56
N HIS A 57 1.89 0.89 -22.28
CA HIS A 57 2.43 -0.32 -21.66
C HIS A 57 1.35 -1.10 -20.89
N ARG A 58 0.19 -0.48 -20.62
CA ARG A 58 -0.84 -1.07 -19.77
C ARG A 58 -1.35 -2.38 -20.37
N GLN A 59 -1.66 -2.37 -21.67
CA GLN A 59 -2.17 -3.54 -22.40
C GLN A 59 -1.16 -4.70 -22.40
N VAL A 60 0.12 -4.40 -22.62
CA VAL A 60 1.19 -5.41 -22.59
C VAL A 60 1.25 -6.13 -21.24
N TYR A 61 1.16 -5.40 -20.13
CA TYR A 61 1.15 -6.00 -18.81
C TYR A 61 -0.17 -6.72 -18.49
N GLU A 62 -1.32 -6.19 -18.92
CA GLU A 62 -2.62 -6.85 -18.75
C GLU A 62 -2.65 -8.23 -19.43
N GLU A 63 -2.11 -8.35 -20.64
CA GLU A 63 -1.98 -9.64 -21.34
C GLU A 63 -0.98 -10.58 -20.64
N LEU A 64 0.13 -10.05 -20.14
CA LEU A 64 1.16 -10.84 -19.47
C LEU A 64 0.70 -11.45 -18.14
N VAL A 65 -0.12 -10.73 -17.37
CA VAL A 65 -0.60 -11.19 -16.04
C VAL A 65 -1.35 -12.52 -16.15
N GLY A 66 -2.17 -12.71 -17.20
CA GLY A 66 -2.90 -13.96 -17.40
C GLY A 66 -1.99 -15.16 -17.69
N ILE A 67 -0.98 -14.95 -18.54
CA ILE A 67 0.01 -15.98 -18.86
C ILE A 67 0.81 -16.34 -17.60
N TYR A 68 1.28 -15.33 -16.87
CA TYR A 68 2.03 -15.53 -15.63
C TYR A 68 1.23 -16.30 -14.58
N SER A 69 -0.05 -15.95 -14.38
CA SER A 69 -0.96 -16.66 -13.47
C SER A 69 -1.17 -18.12 -13.90
N SER A 70 -1.32 -18.38 -15.20
CA SER A 70 -1.45 -19.74 -15.74
C SER A 70 -0.20 -20.58 -15.49
N CYS A 71 0.99 -19.97 -15.53
CA CYS A 71 2.24 -20.63 -15.17
C CYS A 71 2.31 -20.93 -13.66
N GLU A 72 1.90 -19.99 -12.80
CA GLU A 72 1.82 -20.22 -11.35
C GLU A 72 0.87 -21.38 -11.02
N ASP A 73 -0.31 -21.43 -11.65
CA ASP A 73 -1.27 -22.52 -11.49
C ASP A 73 -0.68 -23.87 -11.88
N HIS A 74 0.08 -23.95 -12.98
CA HIS A 74 0.75 -25.19 -13.37
C HIS A 74 1.79 -25.63 -12.34
N VAL A 75 2.56 -24.70 -11.76
CA VAL A 75 3.55 -25.03 -10.73
C VAL A 75 2.85 -25.55 -9.47
N VAL A 76 1.83 -24.84 -8.98
CA VAL A 76 1.07 -25.25 -7.79
C VAL A 76 0.44 -26.63 -7.99
N ASN A 77 -0.20 -26.86 -9.14
CA ASN A 77 -0.86 -28.15 -9.43
C ASN A 77 0.13 -29.31 -9.59
N ASN A 78 1.31 -29.06 -10.20
CA ASN A 78 2.33 -30.09 -10.36
C ASN A 78 3.07 -30.40 -9.06
N VAL A 79 3.34 -29.40 -8.21
CA VAL A 79 3.94 -29.62 -6.88
C VAL A 79 2.98 -30.43 -5.99
N THR A 80 1.68 -30.20 -6.08
CA THR A 80 0.69 -30.94 -5.28
C THR A 80 0.57 -32.41 -5.72
N ARG A 81 0.87 -32.74 -6.98
CA ARG A 81 0.84 -34.11 -7.52
C ARG A 81 2.07 -34.96 -7.18
N VAL A 82 3.19 -34.36 -6.76
CA VAL A 82 4.42 -35.11 -6.40
C VAL A 82 4.41 -35.58 -4.94
N CYS A 83 3.49 -35.08 -4.11
CA CYS A 83 3.44 -35.34 -2.67
C CYS A 83 2.30 -36.29 -2.22
N ILE A 84 1.61 -36.96 -3.15
CA ILE A 84 0.55 -37.96 -2.86
C ILE A 84 0.90 -39.25 -3.59
#